data_AF-A0ABD5SD47-F1
#
_entry.id   AF-A0ABD5SD47-F1
#
_cell.length_a   1.000
_cell.length_b   1.000
_cell.length_c   1.000
_cell.angle_alpha   90.00
_cell.angle_beta   90.00
_cell.angle_gamma   90.00
#
_symmetry.space_group_name_H-M   'P 1'
#
loop_
_entity.id
_entity.type
_entity.pdbx_description
1 polymer ?
#
loop_
_entity_poly.entity_id
_entity_poly.type
_entity_poly.pdbx_seq_one_letter_code
_entity_poly.pdbx_strand_id
1 'polypeptide(L)'
;MPSTRTTALLLACLAAVAAVGGAVGVPDARITVDSIDVGPADPVVGERTAVNVTVASSAGSGEPANVTELRLLDAEGEARDVA
;
A
#
# COMPACT_ATOMS: atom_id res chain seq x y z
N MET A 1 18.88 -32.66 27.54
CA MET A 1 18.65 -31.25 27.95
C MET A 1 19.71 -30.40 27.28
N PRO A 2 19.35 -29.39 26.47
CA PRO A 2 20.36 -28.55 25.81
C PRO A 2 21.25 -27.87 26.86
N SER A 3 22.55 -27.81 26.58
CA SER A 3 23.53 -27.14 27.45
C SER A 3 23.25 -25.63 27.49
N THR A 4 23.47 -25.00 28.65
CA THR A 4 23.29 -23.56 28.87
C THR A 4 24.02 -22.69 27.84
N ARG A 5 25.14 -23.17 27.30
CA ARG A 5 25.88 -22.52 26.20
C ARG A 5 25.10 -22.52 24.89
N THR A 6 24.43 -23.62 24.56
CA THR A 6 23.64 -23.75 23.34
C THR A 6 22.42 -22.84 23.38
N THR A 7 21.75 -22.75 24.54
CA THR A 7 20.63 -21.82 24.74
C THR A 7 21.07 -20.37 24.60
N ALA A 8 22.18 -19.99 25.24
CA ALA A 8 22.71 -18.63 25.14
C ALA A 8 23.08 -18.25 23.70
N LEU A 9 23.66 -19.17 22.94
CA LEU A 9 24.05 -18.94 21.55
C LEU A 9 22.81 -18.75 20.65
N LEU A 10 21.78 -19.57 20.83
CA LEU A 10 20.53 -19.45 20.08
C LEU A 10 19.82 -18.12 20.37
N LEU A 11 19.80 -17.69 21.63
CA LEU A 11 19.27 -16.39 22.04
C LEU A 11 20.07 -15.23 21.42
N ALA A 12 21.39 -15.33 21.40
CA ALA A 12 22.25 -14.32 20.79
C ALA A 12 22.06 -14.25 19.27
N CYS A 13 21.94 -15.41 18.59
CA CYS A 13 21.63 -15.45 17.17
C CYS A 13 20.26 -14.85 16.88
N LEU A 14 19.22 -15.19 17.65
CA LEU A 14 17.87 -14.66 17.45
C LEU A 14 17.83 -13.13 17.65
N ALA A 15 18.52 -12.61 18.66
CA ALA A 15 18.67 -11.18 18.89
C ALA A 15 19.40 -10.49 17.73
N ALA A 16 20.44 -11.12 17.18
CA ALA A 16 21.16 -10.61 16.02
C ALA A 16 20.25 -10.55 14.78
N VAL A 17 19.45 -11.60 14.50
CA VAL A 17 18.52 -11.61 13.35
C VAL A 17 17.43 -10.55 13.49
N ALA A 18 16.90 -10.34 14.69
CA ALA A 18 15.92 -9.29 14.97
C ALA A 18 16.48 -7.88 14.74
N ALA A 19 17.78 -7.66 15.00
CA ALA A 19 18.43 -6.37 14.81
C ALA A 19 18.71 -6.02 13.33
N VAL A 20 18.84 -7.01 12.44
CA VAL A 20 19.03 -6.79 10.99
C VAL A 20 17.72 -6.68 10.21
N GLY A 21 16.58 -6.81 10.89
CA GLY A 21 15.27 -6.49 10.34
C GLY A 21 15.13 -4.99 10.16
N GLY A 22 15.84 -4.44 9.16
CA GLY A 22 15.70 -3.07 8.71
C GLY A 22 14.30 -2.87 8.17
N ALA A 23 13.37 -2.53 9.06
CA ALA A 23 12.11 -1.95 8.67
C ALA A 23 12.46 -0.63 8.00
N VAL A 24 12.43 -0.59 6.66
CA VAL A 24 12.14 0.67 5.98
C VAL A 24 10.82 1.12 6.55
N GLY A 25 10.88 2.11 7.47
CA GLY A 25 9.71 2.57 8.19
C GLY A 25 8.64 2.97 7.20
N VAL A 26 7.41 2.52 7.43
CA VAL A 26 6.25 3.05 6.71
C VAL A 26 6.18 4.53 7.10
N PRO A 27 6.11 5.48 6.14
CA PRO A 27 5.90 6.88 6.46
C PRO A 27 4.69 7.07 7.36
N ASP A 28 4.74 8.10 8.21
CA ASP A 28 3.70 8.36 9.21
C ASP A 28 2.32 8.50 8.58
N ALA A 29 2.22 9.09 7.39
CA ALA A 29 0.99 9.18 6.60
C ALA A 29 1.21 8.64 5.17
N ARG A 30 0.56 7.53 4.81
CA ARG A 30 0.61 6.92 3.47
C ARG A 30 -0.76 6.35 3.08
N ILE A 31 -1.15 6.56 1.82
CA ILE A 31 -2.33 5.92 1.21
C ILE A 31 -1.91 4.73 0.34
N THR A 32 -2.71 3.67 0.36
CA THR A 32 -2.69 2.55 -0.60
C THR A 32 -3.96 2.57 -1.45
N VAL A 33 -3.86 2.03 -2.67
CA VAL A 33 -5.02 1.70 -3.50
C VAL A 33 -5.29 0.21 -3.34
N ASP A 34 -6.44 -0.12 -2.75
CA ASP A 34 -6.76 -1.51 -2.41
C ASP A 34 -7.51 -2.20 -3.55
N SER A 35 -8.35 -1.45 -4.27
CA SER A 35 -9.11 -1.97 -5.41
C SER A 35 -9.40 -0.89 -6.44
N ILE A 36 -9.44 -1.31 -7.70
CA ILE A 36 -9.96 -0.52 -8.82
C ILE A 36 -10.92 -1.42 -9.59
N ASP A 37 -12.16 -0.98 -9.72
CA ASP A 37 -13.19 -1.64 -10.53
C ASP A 37 -13.66 -0.69 -11.63
N VAL A 38 -13.75 -1.19 -12.86
CA VAL A 38 -14.09 -0.40 -14.05
C VAL A 38 -15.26 -1.06 -14.76
N GLY A 39 -16.31 -0.29 -15.02
CA GLY A 39 -17.51 -0.82 -15.64
C GLY A 39 -18.23 0.18 -16.55
N PRO A 40 -18.85 -0.27 -17.65
CA PRO A 40 -18.77 -1.64 -18.20
C PRO A 40 -17.40 -1.92 -18.85
N ALA A 41 -17.03 -3.20 -18.99
CA ALA A 41 -15.78 -3.61 -19.65
C ALA A 41 -15.76 -3.26 -21.15
N ASP A 42 -16.92 -3.34 -21.81
CA ASP A 42 -17.12 -3.01 -23.21
C ASP A 42 -18.21 -1.94 -23.36
N PRO A 43 -17.91 -0.65 -23.08
CA PRO A 43 -18.89 0.42 -23.18
C PRO A 43 -19.29 0.69 -24.63
N VAL A 44 -20.59 0.93 -24.88
CA VAL A 44 -21.05 1.37 -26.20
C VAL A 44 -20.94 2.88 -26.37
N VAL A 45 -21.06 3.36 -27.61
CA VAL A 45 -20.99 4.80 -27.91
C VAL A 45 -22.04 5.58 -27.13
N GLY A 46 -21.57 6.58 -26.36
CA GLY A 46 -22.42 7.45 -25.55
C GLY A 46 -22.76 6.89 -24.17
N GLU A 47 -22.35 5.66 -23.86
CA GLU A 47 -22.41 5.11 -22.51
C GLU A 47 -21.27 5.66 -21.64
N ARG A 48 -21.53 5.82 -20.35
CA ARG A 48 -20.52 6.26 -19.39
C ARG A 48 -19.83 5.06 -18.75
N THR A 49 -18.49 5.08 -18.75
CA THR A 49 -17.69 4.20 -17.90
C THR A 49 -17.57 4.81 -16.51
N ALA A 50 -17.83 4.00 -15.48
CA ALA A 50 -17.58 4.31 -14.09
C ALA A 50 -16.28 3.64 -13.63
N VAL A 51 -15.53 4.34 -12.77
CA VAL A 51 -14.34 3.82 -12.10
C VAL A 51 -14.57 3.94 -10.59
N ASN A 52 -14.61 2.80 -9.90
CA ASN A 52 -14.74 2.75 -8.45
C ASN A 52 -13.38 2.43 -7.83
N VAL A 53 -12.85 3.35 -7.04
CA VAL A 53 -11.53 3.22 -6.40
C VAL A 53 -11.71 3.16 -4.88
N THR A 54 -11.10 2.16 -4.25
CA THR A 54 -10.99 2.08 -2.79
C THR A 54 -9.57 2.43 -2.38
N VAL A 55 -9.44 3.40 -1.50
CA VAL A 55 -8.16 3.81 -0.90
C VAL A 55 -8.21 3.65 0.61
N ALA A 56 -7.08 3.30 1.19
CA ALA A 56 -6.94 3.12 2.63
C ALA A 56 -5.61 3.69 3.14
N SER A 57 -5.55 4.00 4.43
CA SER A 57 -4.26 4.28 5.08
C SER A 57 -3.43 3.00 5.12
N SER A 58 -2.16 3.09 4.73
CA SER A 58 -1.23 1.97 4.76
C SER A 58 -1.09 1.43 6.19
N ALA A 59 -1.10 0.11 6.35
CA ALA A 59 -0.75 -0.53 7.61
C ALA A 59 0.64 -0.06 8.09
N GLY A 60 0.75 0.26 9.38
CA GLY A 60 1.97 0.81 9.98
C GLY A 60 2.10 2.34 9.94
N SER A 61 1.20 3.05 9.25
CA SER A 61 1.12 4.52 9.30
C SER A 61 0.59 4.96 10.67
N GLY A 62 1.28 5.89 11.33
CA GLY A 62 0.89 6.44 12.63
C GLY A 62 -0.13 7.57 12.55
N GLU A 63 -0.29 8.18 11.38
CA GLU A 63 -1.15 9.33 11.11
C GLU A 63 -2.08 9.08 9.91
N PRO A 64 -3.29 9.65 9.92
CA PRO A 64 -4.19 9.60 8.77
C PRO A 64 -3.65 10.46 7.62
N ALA A 65 -3.77 9.97 6.39
CA ALA A 65 -3.51 10.76 5.18
C ALA A 65 -4.82 11.30 4.60
N ASN A 66 -4.80 12.55 4.15
CA ASN A 66 -5.96 13.21 3.53
C ASN A 66 -5.95 13.03 2.02
N VAL A 67 -7.10 12.66 1.44
CA VAL A 67 -7.29 12.64 -0.02
C VAL A 67 -7.84 14.00 -0.45
N THR A 68 -7.04 14.77 -1.19
CA THR A 68 -7.43 16.13 -1.63
C THR A 68 -7.94 16.16 -3.07
N GLU A 69 -7.49 15.23 -3.91
CA GLU A 69 -7.82 15.17 -5.32
C GLU A 69 -7.75 13.71 -5.79
N LEU A 70 -8.63 13.34 -6.72
CA LEU A 70 -8.58 12.08 -7.45
C LEU A 70 -8.64 12.41 -8.94
N ARG A 71 -7.60 12.01 -9.69
CA ARG A 71 -7.50 12.32 -11.13
C ARG A 71 -7.49 11.07 -12.00
N LEU A 72 -8.20 11.14 -13.12
CA LEU A 72 -8.13 10.14 -14.19
C LEU A 72 -7.28 10.69 -15.33
N LEU A 73 -6.15 10.03 -15.61
CA LEU A 73 -5.20 10.44 -16.63
C LEU A 73 -5.18 9.42 -17.78
N ASP A 74 -4.96 9.88 -19.01
CA ASP A 74 -4.66 9.00 -20.14
C ASP A 74 -3.16 8.62 -20.19
N ALA A 75 -2.76 7.87 -21.24
CA ALA A 75 -1.41 7.36 -21.39
C ALA A 75 -0.36 8.47 -21.58
N GLU A 76 -0.80 9.63 -22.06
CA GLU A 76 0.01 10.82 -22.26
C GLU A 76 0.07 11.70 -21.00
N GLY A 77 -0.74 11.39 -19.98
CA GLY A 77 -0.81 12.11 -18.71
C GLY A 77 -1.84 13.25 -18.70
N GLU A 78 -2.70 13.33 -19.71
CA GLU A 78 -3.74 14.36 -19.80
C GLU A 78 -4.97 13.99 -18.98
N ALA A 79 -5.62 14.99 -18.37
CA ALA A 79 -6.79 14.77 -17.52
C ALA A 79 -8.04 14.43 -18.34
N ARG A 80 -8.77 13.39 -17.90
CA ARG A 80 -10.03 12.90 -18.50
C ARG A 80 -11.20 12.85 -17.49
N ASP A 81 -10.95 13.31 -16.28
CA ASP A 81 -11.89 13.52 -15.18
C ASP A 81 -12.63 14.87 -15.24
N VAL A 82 -12.33 15.67 -16.26
CA VAL A 82 -12.99 16.96 -16.52
C VAL A 82 -14.15 16.77 -17.51
N ALA A 83 -15.31 17.32 -17.15
CA ALA A 83 -16.53 17.29 -17.96
C ALA A 83 -16.51 18.30 -19.11
#